data_AF-A0A961WD43-F1
#
_entry.id   AF-A0A961WD43-F1
#
_cell.length_a   1.000
_cell.length_b   1.000
_cell.length_c   1.000
_cell.angle_alpha   90.00
_cell.angle_beta   90.00
_cell.angle_gamma   90.00
#
_symmetry.space_group_name_H-M   'P 1'
#
loop_
_entity.id
_entity.type
_entity.pdbx_description
1 polymer ?
#
loop_
_entity_poly.entity_id
_entity_poly.type
_entity_poly.pdbx_seq_one_letter_code
_entity_poly.pdbx_strand_id
1 'polypeptide(L)'
;MSLLARYAEHLFWLARYVERASSLARIIEVHLAFDRGRSEEVSWAWLVALHSDQERFAQGYSDASLANVIKFYVDDMSNPGSIRFSLRAARENARALRAVISTEMWSQLNEFYNRIRSLKERDLDPVRLSRTCGQIKDGCYAQLGVTESTLYRDEGWRFFLLGMMMERADQTSRLLDVKFAQLQTVGPDLIAPDEVFWLLVLRSAAAHQAFMRIERRAAGPAKVAQFLLANGSHPRSVIVCVNQIERLLHELRTGFGLRGVNKAQEKAEILGELIVAAGRNPQVVDRLHGINDRIQRDLIELGSELGQAFFGHPPPSGQFQSQSQSLSQSQSSAAPNDGASPPSNDPSRSDT
;
A
#
# COMPACT_ATOMS: atom_id res chain seq x y z
N MET A 1 -20.34 25.84 6.83
CA MET A 1 -19.01 26.41 7.18
C MET A 1 -18.02 25.71 6.26
N SER A 2 -17.16 26.43 5.53
CA SER A 2 -16.22 25.79 4.59
C SER A 2 -15.14 25.02 5.35
N LEU A 3 -14.92 23.74 5.03
CA LEU A 3 -13.87 22.92 5.62
C LEU A 3 -12.48 23.45 5.22
N LEU A 4 -11.61 23.66 6.20
CA LEU A 4 -10.23 24.08 5.93
C LEU A 4 -9.44 22.93 5.29
N ALA A 5 -8.61 23.24 4.28
CA ALA A 5 -7.74 22.28 3.59
C ALA A 5 -6.96 21.36 4.55
N ARG A 6 -6.37 21.94 5.60
CA ARG A 6 -5.66 21.19 6.65
C ARG A 6 -6.54 20.18 7.39
N TYR A 7 -7.82 20.49 7.63
CA TYR A 7 -8.72 19.57 8.33
C TYR A 7 -9.12 18.41 7.41
N ALA A 8 -9.34 18.67 6.13
CA ALA A 8 -9.52 17.63 5.12
C ALA A 8 -8.31 16.69 5.08
N GLU A 9 -7.09 17.25 5.02
CA GLU A 9 -5.85 16.47 5.00
C GLU A 9 -5.66 15.64 6.27
N HIS A 10 -5.88 16.21 7.46
CA HIS A 10 -5.78 15.47 8.72
C HIS A 10 -6.81 14.33 8.80
N LEU A 11 -8.06 14.53 8.36
CA LEU A 11 -9.08 13.48 8.34
C LEU A 11 -8.71 12.36 7.37
N PHE A 12 -8.23 12.72 6.18
CA PHE A 12 -7.73 11.79 5.18
C PHE A 12 -6.61 10.91 5.75
N TRP A 13 -5.55 11.51 6.31
CA TRP A 13 -4.42 10.76 6.85
C TRP A 13 -4.75 9.98 8.11
N LEU A 14 -5.60 10.51 9.00
CA LEU A 14 -6.08 9.77 10.17
C LEU A 14 -6.68 8.43 9.76
N ALA A 15 -7.58 8.44 8.77
CA ALA A 15 -8.21 7.22 8.26
C ALA A 15 -7.19 6.22 7.70
N ARG A 16 -6.23 6.72 6.90
CA ARG A 16 -5.15 5.89 6.34
C ARG A 16 -4.34 5.20 7.43
N TYR A 17 -3.91 5.94 8.44
CA TYR A 17 -3.11 5.36 9.51
C TYR A 17 -3.86 4.30 10.34
N VAL A 18 -5.16 4.50 10.58
CA VAL A 18 -6.00 3.51 11.29
C VAL A 18 -6.17 2.23 10.46
N GLU A 19 -6.43 2.36 9.16
CA GLU A 19 -6.54 1.21 8.26
C GLU A 19 -5.19 0.47 8.11
N ARG A 20 -4.06 1.19 8.08
CA ARG A 20 -2.68 0.64 8.13
C ARG A 20 -2.40 -0.21 9.35
N ALA A 21 -2.67 0.34 10.53
CA ALA A 21 -2.50 -0.40 11.77
C ALA A 21 -3.36 -1.68 11.79
N SER A 22 -4.61 -1.60 11.32
CA SER A 22 -5.52 -2.75 11.28
C SER A 22 -5.06 -3.84 10.32
N SER A 23 -4.59 -3.46 9.13
CA SER A 23 -4.16 -4.41 8.10
C SER A 23 -2.89 -5.14 8.49
N LEU A 24 -1.87 -4.41 8.94
CA LEU A 24 -0.60 -4.98 9.36
C LEU A 24 -0.79 -5.92 10.56
N ALA A 25 -1.61 -5.54 11.55
CA ALA A 25 -1.96 -6.42 12.66
C ALA A 25 -2.63 -7.72 12.19
N ARG A 26 -3.53 -7.65 11.19
CA ARG A 26 -4.22 -8.83 10.65
C ARG A 26 -3.26 -9.75 9.91
N ILE A 27 -2.36 -9.21 9.11
CA ILE A 27 -1.33 -9.98 8.39
C ILE A 27 -0.46 -10.75 9.38
N ILE A 28 0.09 -10.03 10.36
CA ILE A 28 0.95 -10.62 11.40
C ILE A 28 0.23 -11.76 12.13
N GLU A 29 -1.00 -11.53 12.59
CA GLU A 29 -1.75 -12.53 13.35
C GLU A 29 -2.05 -13.78 12.54
N VAL A 30 -2.47 -13.63 11.28
CA VAL A 30 -2.83 -14.74 10.40
C VAL A 30 -1.61 -15.61 10.08
N HIS A 31 -0.49 -14.97 9.73
CA HIS A 31 0.74 -15.69 9.38
C HIS A 31 1.41 -16.32 10.60
N LEU A 32 1.39 -15.64 11.76
CA LEU A 32 1.88 -16.21 13.01
C LEU A 32 1.10 -17.47 13.43
N ALA A 33 -0.22 -17.46 13.27
CA ALA A 33 -1.06 -18.63 13.57
C ALA A 33 -0.73 -19.83 12.67
N PHE A 34 -0.27 -19.58 11.44
CA PHE A 34 0.15 -20.61 10.50
C PHE A 34 1.55 -21.16 10.82
N ASP A 35 2.51 -20.29 11.10
CA ASP A 35 3.91 -20.67 11.32
C ASP A 35 4.12 -21.52 12.59
N ARG A 36 3.25 -21.38 13.61
CA ARG A 36 3.29 -22.21 14.84
C ARG A 36 3.19 -23.72 14.59
N GLY A 37 2.79 -24.16 13.39
CA GLY A 37 2.70 -25.57 13.01
C GLY A 37 3.94 -26.13 12.29
N ARG A 38 4.97 -25.32 12.00
CA ARG A 38 6.15 -25.75 11.23
C ARG A 38 7.34 -26.06 12.16
N SER A 39 8.16 -27.02 11.75
CA SER A 39 9.36 -27.46 12.48
C SER A 39 10.60 -26.58 12.24
N GLU A 40 10.60 -25.76 11.19
CA GLU A 40 11.72 -24.90 10.80
C GLU A 40 11.38 -23.42 11.03
N GLU A 41 12.38 -22.62 11.40
CA GLU A 41 12.25 -21.17 11.51
C GLU A 41 11.98 -20.57 10.11
N VAL A 42 10.76 -20.07 9.92
CA VAL A 42 10.38 -19.37 8.69
C VAL A 42 10.93 -17.95 8.74
N SER A 43 11.66 -17.55 7.69
CA SER A 43 12.08 -16.15 7.52
C SER A 43 10.87 -15.25 7.26
N TRP A 44 10.77 -14.14 8.00
CA TRP A 44 9.71 -13.14 7.82
C TRP A 44 10.12 -12.02 6.85
N ALA A 45 11.22 -12.20 6.11
CA ALA A 45 11.71 -11.27 5.09
C ALA A 45 10.65 -10.91 4.03
N TRP A 46 9.74 -11.83 3.73
CA TRP A 46 8.64 -11.59 2.79
C TRP A 46 7.75 -10.42 3.22
N LEU A 47 7.53 -10.21 4.53
CA LEU A 47 6.71 -9.10 5.02
C LEU A 47 7.44 -7.76 4.82
N VAL A 48 8.76 -7.74 4.99
CA VAL A 48 9.60 -6.59 4.67
C VAL A 48 9.55 -6.29 3.17
N ALA A 49 9.64 -7.33 2.34
CA ALA A 49 9.57 -7.18 0.88
C ALA A 49 8.19 -6.73 0.38
N LEU A 50 7.11 -7.18 1.02
CA LEU A 50 5.73 -6.80 0.70
C LEU A 50 5.49 -5.28 0.76
N HIS A 51 6.18 -4.62 1.70
CA HIS A 51 6.10 -3.19 1.91
C HIS A 51 7.26 -2.41 1.27
N SER A 52 8.16 -3.08 0.55
CA SER A 52 9.36 -2.49 -0.03
C SER A 52 10.27 -1.78 1.00
N ASP A 53 10.36 -2.32 2.22
CA ASP A 53 11.04 -1.71 3.36
C ASP A 53 12.49 -2.21 3.57
N GLN A 54 13.06 -2.98 2.64
CA GLN A 54 14.34 -3.68 2.83
C GLN A 54 15.48 -2.75 3.25
N GLU A 55 15.64 -1.61 2.57
CA GLU A 55 16.69 -0.63 2.88
C GLU A 55 16.49 -0.02 4.27
N ARG A 56 15.25 0.31 4.65
CA ARG A 56 14.93 0.88 5.96
C ARG A 56 15.13 -0.15 7.07
N PHE A 57 14.74 -1.40 6.83
CA PHE A 57 14.92 -2.48 7.77
C PHE A 57 16.41 -2.74 8.05
N ALA A 58 17.23 -2.78 7.01
CA ALA A 58 18.68 -3.02 7.12
C ALA A 58 19.44 -1.93 7.89
N GLN A 59 18.87 -0.73 8.09
CA GLN A 59 19.48 0.33 8.89
C GLN A 59 19.48 0.02 10.39
N GLY A 60 18.53 -0.80 10.87
CA GLY A 60 18.32 -1.06 12.30
C GLY A 60 18.37 -2.54 12.71
N TYR A 61 18.30 -3.47 11.74
CA TYR A 61 18.15 -4.90 11.99
C TYR A 61 19.09 -5.72 11.10
N SER A 62 19.79 -6.68 11.71
CA SER A 62 20.80 -7.53 11.05
C SER A 62 20.21 -8.64 10.18
N ASP A 63 19.01 -9.09 10.52
CA ASP A 63 18.36 -10.27 9.94
C ASP A 63 16.84 -10.15 10.07
N ALA A 64 16.12 -10.84 9.18
CA ALA A 64 14.66 -10.85 9.13
C ALA A 64 14.05 -11.98 9.97
N SER A 65 14.60 -12.24 11.17
CA SER A 65 13.94 -13.10 12.17
C SER A 65 12.58 -12.55 12.56
N LEU A 66 11.70 -13.45 13.03
CA LEU A 66 10.37 -13.09 13.53
C LEU A 66 10.46 -11.95 14.56
N ALA A 67 11.36 -12.05 15.54
CA ALA A 67 11.49 -11.02 16.57
C ALA A 67 11.83 -9.63 15.99
N ASN A 68 12.77 -9.56 15.05
CA ASN A 68 13.18 -8.31 14.41
C ASN A 68 12.07 -7.72 13.54
N VAL A 69 11.41 -8.54 12.71
CA VAL A 69 10.31 -8.09 11.85
C VAL A 69 9.12 -7.59 12.67
N ILE A 70 8.77 -8.29 13.75
CA ILE A 70 7.69 -7.86 14.65
C ILE A 70 8.06 -6.57 15.37
N LYS A 71 9.29 -6.43 15.87
CA LYS A 71 9.75 -5.18 16.49
C LYS A 71 9.67 -4.02 15.49
N PHE A 72 10.15 -4.21 14.26
CA PHE A 72 10.12 -3.22 13.19
C PHE A 72 8.71 -2.77 12.80
N TYR A 73 7.76 -3.71 12.68
CA TYR A 73 6.41 -3.40 12.22
C TYR A 73 5.41 -3.06 13.32
N VAL A 74 5.64 -3.48 14.56
CA VAL A 74 4.71 -3.21 15.66
C VAL A 74 5.15 -2.01 16.49
N ASP A 75 6.42 -1.94 16.88
CA ASP A 75 6.87 -1.03 17.96
C ASP A 75 7.85 0.06 17.53
N ASP A 76 8.60 -0.17 16.46
CA ASP A 76 9.66 0.74 16.02
C ASP A 76 9.11 2.09 15.52
N MET A 77 9.39 3.15 16.29
CA MET A 77 8.96 4.50 15.98
C MET A 77 9.81 5.18 14.90
N SER A 78 10.95 4.61 14.51
CA SER A 78 11.74 5.07 13.36
C SER A 78 11.17 4.59 12.03
N ASN A 79 10.33 3.54 12.06
CA ASN A 79 9.59 3.04 10.92
C ASN A 79 8.23 3.76 10.78
N PRO A 80 8.01 4.61 9.75
CA PRO A 80 6.73 5.26 9.51
C PRO A 80 5.60 4.29 9.14
N GLY A 81 5.93 3.07 8.75
CA GLY A 81 5.01 1.98 8.47
C GLY A 81 4.57 1.20 9.71
N SER A 82 5.18 1.42 10.88
CA SER A 82 4.85 0.63 12.07
C SER A 82 3.47 0.96 12.64
N ILE A 83 2.89 -0.01 13.36
CA ILE A 83 1.59 0.15 14.04
C ILE A 83 1.67 1.28 15.06
N ARG A 84 2.71 1.30 15.89
CA ARG A 84 2.88 2.35 16.92
C ARG A 84 3.04 3.73 16.29
N PHE A 85 3.80 3.85 15.21
CA PHE A 85 3.92 5.12 14.47
C PHE A 85 2.57 5.54 13.89
N SER A 86 1.90 4.64 13.18
CA SER A 86 0.61 4.91 12.54
C SER A 86 -0.43 5.41 13.55
N LEU A 87 -0.55 4.75 14.70
CA LEU A 87 -1.51 5.16 15.73
C LEU A 87 -1.12 6.48 16.42
N ARG A 88 0.18 6.77 16.57
CA ARG A 88 0.65 8.09 17.00
C ARG A 88 0.22 9.15 15.98
N ALA A 89 0.50 8.93 14.70
CA ALA A 89 0.19 9.88 13.63
C ALA A 89 -1.33 10.12 13.50
N ALA A 90 -2.14 9.06 13.59
CA ALA A 90 -3.59 9.16 13.64
C ALA A 90 -4.06 10.04 14.81
N ARG A 91 -3.51 9.82 16.02
CA ARG A 91 -3.83 10.62 17.20
C ARG A 91 -3.41 12.07 17.03
N GLU A 92 -2.24 12.36 16.46
CA GLU A 92 -1.79 13.73 16.23
C GLU A 92 -2.68 14.46 15.22
N ASN A 93 -3.12 13.78 14.15
CA ASN A 93 -4.14 14.31 13.25
C ASN A 93 -5.46 14.59 14.00
N ALA A 94 -5.92 13.66 14.84
CA ALA A 94 -7.14 13.85 15.65
C ALA A 94 -7.02 15.04 16.61
N ARG A 95 -5.82 15.29 17.16
CA ARG A 95 -5.55 16.42 18.05
C ARG A 95 -5.76 17.76 17.35
N ALA A 96 -5.30 17.86 16.10
CA ALA A 96 -5.51 19.03 15.25
C ALA A 96 -6.98 19.20 14.81
N LEU A 97 -7.77 18.13 14.89
CA LEU A 97 -9.17 18.07 14.46
C LEU A 97 -10.19 18.26 15.58
N ARG A 98 -9.79 18.58 16.82
CA ARG A 98 -10.70 18.70 17.97
C ARG A 98 -11.91 19.63 17.78
N ALA A 99 -11.84 20.58 16.84
CA ALA A 99 -12.94 21.47 16.50
C ALA A 99 -13.98 20.84 15.56
N VAL A 100 -13.66 19.72 14.90
CA VAL A 100 -14.50 19.10 13.86
C VAL A 100 -14.84 17.62 14.12
N ILE A 101 -14.07 16.92 14.97
CA ILE A 101 -14.41 15.55 15.39
C ILE A 101 -15.16 15.56 16.72
N SER A 102 -15.90 14.49 16.98
CA SER A 102 -16.57 14.27 18.26
C SER A 102 -15.56 14.05 19.40
N THR A 103 -15.99 14.36 20.62
CA THR A 103 -15.23 14.06 21.84
C THR A 103 -14.95 12.57 22.00
N GLU A 104 -15.87 11.74 21.55
CA GLU A 104 -15.83 10.29 21.56
C GLU A 104 -14.74 9.77 20.62
N MET A 105 -14.68 10.30 19.39
CA MET A 105 -13.66 9.94 18.41
C MET A 105 -12.25 10.32 18.87
N TRP A 106 -12.10 11.47 19.51
CA TRP A 106 -10.83 11.85 20.15
C TRP A 106 -10.47 10.92 21.31
N SER A 107 -11.42 10.65 22.20
CA SER A 107 -11.19 9.88 23.42
C SER A 107 -10.81 8.44 23.11
N GLN A 108 -11.56 7.79 22.21
CA GLN A 108 -11.28 6.44 21.73
C GLN A 108 -9.84 6.34 21.22
N LEU A 109 -9.44 7.23 20.30
CA LEU A 109 -8.14 7.13 19.65
C LEU A 109 -6.99 7.43 20.61
N ASN A 110 -7.20 8.37 21.54
CA ASN A 110 -6.23 8.68 22.59
C ASN A 110 -6.04 7.50 23.55
N GLU A 111 -7.12 6.86 24.01
CA GLU A 111 -7.05 5.65 24.85
C GLU A 111 -6.43 4.48 24.10
N PHE A 112 -6.81 4.29 22.84
CA PHE A 112 -6.25 3.25 21.99
C PHE A 112 -4.74 3.42 21.82
N TYR A 113 -4.27 4.61 21.46
CA TYR A 113 -2.84 4.92 21.38
C TYR A 113 -2.13 4.70 22.71
N ASN A 114 -2.72 5.12 23.84
CA ASN A 114 -2.10 4.92 25.16
C ASN A 114 -1.93 3.44 25.51
N ARG A 115 -2.89 2.59 25.15
CA ARG A 115 -2.78 1.14 25.30
C ARG A 115 -1.63 0.57 24.47
N ILE A 116 -1.54 0.93 23.19
CA ILE A 116 -0.45 0.44 22.32
C ILE A 116 0.92 0.97 22.76
N ARG A 117 1.00 2.23 23.19
CA ARG A 117 2.22 2.81 23.76
C ARG A 117 2.69 2.09 25.03
N SER A 118 1.78 1.44 25.76
CA SER A 118 2.08 0.71 27.00
C SER A 118 2.49 -0.75 26.79
N LEU A 119 2.50 -1.23 25.55
CA LEU A 119 3.02 -2.56 25.22
C LEU A 119 4.47 -2.70 25.67
N LYS A 120 4.81 -3.88 26.17
CA LYS A 120 6.16 -4.26 26.57
C LYS A 120 6.68 -5.32 25.61
N GLU A 121 7.99 -5.58 25.64
CA GLU A 121 8.62 -6.63 24.82
C GLU A 121 7.92 -7.98 24.95
N ARG A 122 7.54 -8.37 26.18
CA ARG A 122 6.79 -9.61 26.45
C ARG A 122 5.44 -9.71 25.72
N ASP A 123 4.84 -8.58 25.36
CA ASP A 123 3.54 -8.54 24.66
C ASP A 123 3.73 -8.74 23.14
N LEU A 124 4.97 -8.63 22.66
CA LEU A 124 5.38 -8.90 21.28
C LEU A 124 5.95 -10.32 21.10
N ASP A 125 6.15 -11.06 22.19
CA ASP A 125 6.57 -12.46 22.14
C ASP A 125 5.61 -13.30 21.30
N PRO A 126 6.09 -14.29 20.51
CA PRO A 126 5.26 -15.10 19.62
C PRO A 126 4.04 -15.71 20.30
N VAL A 127 4.12 -16.07 21.58
CA VAL A 127 3.01 -16.64 22.37
C VAL A 127 1.86 -15.64 22.54
N ARG A 128 2.18 -14.37 22.82
CA ARG A 128 1.19 -13.31 23.14
C ARG A 128 0.85 -12.43 21.94
N LEU A 129 1.71 -12.39 20.93
CA LEU A 129 1.58 -11.51 19.77
C LEU A 129 0.23 -11.62 19.07
N SER A 130 -0.33 -12.83 18.91
CA SER A 130 -1.68 -13.01 18.34
C SER A 130 -2.77 -12.27 19.14
N ARG A 131 -2.70 -12.28 20.48
CA ARG A 131 -3.61 -11.50 21.33
C ARG A 131 -3.39 -10.00 21.14
N THR A 132 -2.13 -9.57 21.08
CA THR A 132 -1.77 -8.16 20.86
C THR A 132 -2.31 -7.65 19.53
N CYS A 133 -2.12 -8.41 18.44
CA CYS A 133 -2.72 -8.11 17.14
C CYS A 133 -4.25 -8.07 17.19
N GLY A 134 -4.88 -9.01 17.90
CA GLY A 134 -6.31 -8.98 18.21
C GLY A 134 -6.76 -7.64 18.80
N GLN A 135 -6.10 -7.21 19.89
CA GLN A 135 -6.39 -5.94 20.56
C GLN A 135 -6.18 -4.71 19.66
N ILE A 136 -5.16 -4.74 18.78
CA ILE A 136 -4.93 -3.67 17.80
C ILE A 136 -6.09 -3.60 16.80
N LYS A 137 -6.51 -4.74 16.23
CA LYS A 137 -7.65 -4.78 15.31
C LYS A 137 -8.93 -4.28 15.97
N ASP A 138 -9.22 -4.75 17.19
CA ASP A 138 -10.42 -4.36 17.94
C ASP A 138 -10.43 -2.85 18.22
N GLY A 139 -9.26 -2.27 18.54
CA GLY A 139 -9.09 -0.83 18.68
C GLY A 139 -9.36 -0.06 17.38
N CYS A 140 -8.88 -0.56 16.24
CA CYS A 140 -9.18 0.02 14.93
C CYS A 140 -10.67 -0.09 14.58
N TYR A 141 -11.31 -1.24 14.82
CA TYR A 141 -12.74 -1.42 14.57
C TYR A 141 -13.60 -0.53 15.46
N ALA A 142 -13.25 -0.40 16.74
CA ALA A 142 -13.90 0.54 17.65
C ALA A 142 -13.75 1.99 17.18
N GLN A 143 -12.57 2.39 16.69
CA GLN A 143 -12.37 3.73 16.14
C GLN A 143 -13.27 3.99 14.94
N LEU A 144 -13.36 3.02 14.02
CA LEU A 144 -14.24 3.13 12.86
C LEU A 144 -15.72 3.21 13.28
N GLY A 145 -16.16 2.37 14.23
CA GLY A 145 -17.53 2.39 14.74
C GLY A 145 -17.91 3.71 15.42
N VAL A 146 -17.02 4.26 16.26
CA VAL A 146 -17.22 5.58 16.88
C VAL A 146 -17.26 6.67 15.81
N THR A 147 -16.36 6.63 14.83
CA THR A 147 -16.34 7.61 13.74
C THR A 147 -17.64 7.57 12.94
N GLU A 148 -18.10 6.38 12.57
CA GLU A 148 -19.34 6.17 11.81
C GLU A 148 -20.59 6.66 12.56
N SER A 149 -20.60 6.46 13.89
CA SER A 149 -21.71 6.85 14.76
C SER A 149 -21.77 8.34 15.10
N THR A 150 -20.63 9.05 15.08
CA THR A 150 -20.54 10.39 15.70
C THR A 150 -19.97 11.49 14.80
N LEU A 151 -19.22 11.16 13.74
CA LEU A 151 -18.67 12.18 12.84
C LEU A 151 -19.78 12.73 11.93
N TYR A 152 -19.92 14.05 11.90
CA TYR A 152 -20.92 14.73 11.07
C TYR A 152 -20.68 14.45 9.58
N ARG A 153 -21.76 14.21 8.82
CA ARG A 153 -21.69 13.76 7.42
C ARG A 153 -21.57 14.94 6.45
N ASP A 154 -20.47 15.70 6.54
CA ASP A 154 -20.10 16.81 5.66
C ASP A 154 -18.94 16.46 4.70
N GLU A 155 -18.18 17.44 4.18
CA GLU A 155 -16.99 17.21 3.35
C GLU A 155 -15.93 16.42 4.11
N GLY A 156 -15.77 16.66 5.42
CA GLY A 156 -14.77 16.03 6.26
C GLY A 156 -14.98 14.52 6.34
N TRP A 157 -16.24 14.09 6.47
CA TRP A 157 -16.61 12.68 6.36
C TRP A 157 -16.15 12.05 5.05
N ARG A 158 -16.26 12.78 3.92
CA ARG A 158 -15.84 12.26 2.60
C ARG A 158 -14.33 12.11 2.52
N PHE A 159 -13.58 13.09 3.01
CA PHE A 159 -12.11 12.99 3.06
C PHE A 159 -11.62 11.86 3.96
N PHE A 160 -12.27 11.66 5.11
CA PHE A 160 -12.01 10.50 5.98
C PHE A 160 -12.23 9.17 5.24
N LEU A 161 -13.38 9.01 4.58
CA LEU A 161 -13.66 7.80 3.81
C LEU A 161 -12.72 7.63 2.61
N LEU A 162 -12.35 8.70 1.90
CA LEU A 162 -11.38 8.65 0.81
C LEU A 162 -10.04 8.08 1.27
N GLY A 163 -9.52 8.60 2.39
CA GLY A 163 -8.29 8.06 2.99
C GLY A 163 -8.41 6.58 3.31
N MET A 164 -9.51 6.18 3.97
CA MET A 164 -9.75 4.78 4.32
C MET A 164 -9.79 3.86 3.10
N MET A 165 -10.54 4.23 2.05
CA MET A 165 -10.68 3.40 0.85
C MET A 165 -9.38 3.30 0.07
N MET A 166 -8.63 4.41 -0.07
CA MET A 166 -7.33 4.40 -0.75
C MET A 166 -6.32 3.50 -0.04
N GLU A 167 -6.23 3.60 1.29
CA GLU A 167 -5.33 2.75 2.05
C GLU A 167 -5.74 1.28 1.99
N ARG A 168 -7.04 0.98 2.07
CA ARG A 168 -7.55 -0.39 1.97
C ARG A 168 -7.29 -1.01 0.59
N ALA A 169 -7.45 -0.23 -0.48
CA ALA A 169 -7.15 -0.67 -1.83
C ALA A 169 -5.66 -1.00 -2.00
N ASP A 170 -4.78 -0.10 -1.55
CA ASP A 170 -3.32 -0.28 -1.59
C ASP A 170 -2.88 -1.53 -0.80
N GLN A 171 -3.44 -1.73 0.39
CA GLN A 171 -3.10 -2.91 1.18
C GLN A 171 -3.60 -4.21 0.57
N THR A 172 -4.77 -4.18 -0.08
CA THR A 172 -5.32 -5.38 -0.73
C THR A 172 -4.51 -5.74 -1.97
N SER A 173 -4.04 -4.76 -2.75
CA SER A 173 -3.15 -5.05 -3.89
C SER A 173 -1.80 -5.59 -3.41
N ARG A 174 -1.22 -5.04 -2.33
CA ARG A 174 -0.02 -5.60 -1.69
C ARG A 174 -0.24 -7.03 -1.23
N LEU A 175 -1.34 -7.32 -0.55
CA LEU A 175 -1.68 -8.68 -0.09
C LEU A 175 -1.73 -9.71 -1.22
N LEU A 176 -2.14 -9.30 -2.42
CA LEU A 176 -2.14 -10.16 -3.59
C LEU A 176 -0.73 -10.44 -4.14
N ASP A 177 0.27 -9.65 -3.76
CA ASP A 177 1.69 -9.82 -4.12
C ASP A 177 2.50 -10.63 -3.12
N VAL A 178 1.92 -11.09 -2.01
CA VAL A 178 2.65 -11.85 -0.97
C VAL A 178 3.39 -13.05 -1.55
N LYS A 179 2.82 -13.75 -2.54
CA LYS A 179 3.48 -14.91 -3.18
C LYS A 179 4.77 -14.50 -3.87
N PHE A 180 4.73 -13.38 -4.58
CA PHE A 180 5.88 -12.84 -5.30
C PHE A 180 6.96 -12.38 -4.31
N ALA A 181 6.56 -11.68 -3.24
CA ALA A 181 7.48 -11.29 -2.16
C ALA A 181 8.12 -12.50 -1.47
N GLN A 182 7.38 -13.59 -1.26
CA GLN A 182 7.92 -14.86 -0.75
C GLN A 182 8.92 -15.48 -1.74
N LEU A 183 8.56 -15.62 -3.03
CA LEU A 183 9.47 -16.16 -4.05
C LEU A 183 10.79 -15.37 -4.18
N GLN A 184 10.78 -14.07 -3.91
CA GLN A 184 11.99 -13.23 -3.92
C GLN A 184 12.87 -13.40 -2.67
N THR A 185 12.29 -13.81 -1.54
CA THR A 185 12.97 -13.77 -0.23
C THR A 185 13.24 -15.13 0.37
N VAL A 186 12.44 -16.14 0.02
CA VAL A 186 12.60 -17.53 0.43
C VAL A 186 12.67 -18.42 -0.81
N GLY A 187 13.57 -19.41 -0.79
CA GLY A 187 13.67 -20.40 -1.86
C GLY A 187 12.35 -21.16 -2.06
N PRO A 188 12.06 -21.66 -3.28
CA PRO A 188 10.77 -22.24 -3.64
C PRO A 188 10.32 -23.39 -2.72
N ASP A 189 11.26 -24.12 -2.14
CA ASP A 189 11.00 -25.30 -1.28
C ASP A 189 10.45 -24.94 0.11
N LEU A 190 10.59 -23.67 0.55
CA LEU A 190 10.13 -23.20 1.87
C LEU A 190 8.75 -22.54 1.82
N ILE A 191 8.20 -22.34 0.61
CA ILE A 191 6.92 -21.69 0.38
C ILE A 191 5.78 -22.66 0.76
N ALA A 192 4.76 -22.13 1.43
CA ALA A 192 3.57 -22.91 1.76
C ALA A 192 2.90 -23.44 0.46
N PRO A 193 2.26 -24.62 0.48
CA PRO A 193 1.49 -25.09 -0.66
C PRO A 193 0.46 -24.04 -1.11
N ASP A 194 0.23 -23.94 -2.42
CA ASP A 194 -0.61 -22.89 -3.03
C ASP A 194 -1.97 -22.72 -2.34
N GLU A 195 -2.63 -23.82 -1.96
CA GLU A 195 -3.92 -23.79 -1.26
C GLU A 195 -3.83 -23.07 0.09
N VAL A 196 -2.77 -23.33 0.84
CA VAL A 196 -2.54 -22.71 2.14
C VAL A 196 -2.17 -21.24 1.97
N PHE A 197 -1.33 -20.92 0.99
CA PHE A 197 -0.98 -19.55 0.65
C PHE A 197 -2.24 -18.70 0.40
N TRP A 198 -3.13 -19.14 -0.50
CA TRP A 198 -4.33 -18.39 -0.84
C TRP A 198 -5.34 -18.33 0.32
N LEU A 199 -5.37 -19.34 1.18
CA LEU A 199 -6.11 -19.29 2.44
C LEU A 199 -5.58 -18.18 3.36
N LEU A 200 -4.27 -18.04 3.51
CA LEU A 200 -3.66 -16.96 4.31
C LEU A 200 -3.97 -15.59 3.71
N VAL A 201 -3.85 -15.42 2.40
CA VAL A 201 -4.22 -14.17 1.70
C VAL A 201 -5.69 -13.82 1.98
N LEU A 202 -6.61 -14.78 1.84
CA LEU A 202 -8.03 -14.57 2.14
C LEU A 202 -8.27 -14.20 3.61
N ARG A 203 -7.57 -14.81 4.56
CA ARG A 203 -7.70 -14.49 5.98
C ARG A 203 -7.13 -13.10 6.29
N SER A 204 -5.97 -12.75 5.74
CA SER A 204 -5.34 -11.43 5.84
C SER A 204 -6.17 -10.32 5.19
N ALA A 205 -6.98 -10.65 4.18
CA ALA A 205 -7.96 -9.75 3.57
C ALA A 205 -9.36 -9.79 4.23
N ALA A 206 -9.52 -10.48 5.37
CA ALA A 206 -10.81 -10.73 6.04
C ALA A 206 -11.91 -11.27 5.09
N ALA A 207 -11.49 -12.00 4.06
CA ALA A 207 -12.29 -12.43 2.92
C ALA A 207 -12.71 -13.90 2.99
N HIS A 208 -12.04 -14.71 3.82
CA HIS A 208 -12.20 -16.16 3.81
C HIS A 208 -13.66 -16.63 3.88
N GLN A 209 -14.45 -16.14 4.83
CA GLN A 209 -15.86 -16.55 4.98
C GLN A 209 -16.72 -16.07 3.80
N ALA A 210 -16.51 -14.84 3.31
CA ALA A 210 -17.24 -14.31 2.17
C ALA A 210 -16.91 -15.08 0.88
N PHE A 211 -15.65 -15.45 0.69
CA PHE A 211 -15.19 -16.25 -0.42
C PHE A 211 -15.82 -17.64 -0.41
N MET A 212 -15.74 -18.36 0.72
CA MET A 212 -16.32 -19.70 0.86
C MET A 212 -17.85 -19.71 0.72
N ARG A 213 -18.53 -18.60 1.01
CA ARG A 213 -19.97 -18.47 0.79
C ARG A 213 -20.34 -18.47 -0.69
N ILE A 214 -19.48 -17.91 -1.54
CA ILE A 214 -19.74 -17.71 -2.97
C ILE A 214 -19.15 -18.86 -3.80
N GLU A 215 -17.94 -19.29 -3.45
CA GLU A 215 -17.23 -20.37 -4.13
C GLU A 215 -17.47 -21.70 -3.41
N ARG A 216 -18.28 -22.57 -4.04
CA ARG A 216 -18.74 -23.84 -3.46
C ARG A 216 -17.73 -25.00 -3.55
N ARG A 217 -16.59 -24.81 -4.20
CA ARG A 217 -15.53 -25.82 -4.41
C ARG A 217 -14.17 -25.23 -4.10
N ALA A 218 -13.16 -26.10 -3.90
CA ALA A 218 -11.76 -25.69 -3.80
C ALA A 218 -11.41 -24.79 -4.98
N ALA A 219 -11.28 -23.50 -4.69
CA ALA A 219 -11.16 -22.49 -5.71
C ALA A 219 -9.66 -22.24 -5.95
N GLY A 220 -9.25 -22.31 -7.21
CA GLY A 220 -7.86 -22.11 -7.59
C GLY A 220 -7.39 -20.66 -7.38
N PRO A 221 -6.07 -20.42 -7.46
CA PRO A 221 -5.42 -19.12 -7.35
C PRO A 221 -6.14 -17.97 -8.08
N ALA A 222 -6.56 -18.21 -9.32
CA ALA A 222 -7.23 -17.22 -10.15
C ALA A 222 -8.55 -16.74 -9.54
N LYS A 223 -9.32 -17.61 -8.90
CA LYS A 223 -10.60 -17.23 -8.27
C LYS A 223 -10.38 -16.34 -7.07
N VAL A 224 -9.36 -16.60 -6.26
CA VAL A 224 -9.02 -15.74 -5.12
C VAL A 224 -8.55 -14.37 -5.58
N ALA A 225 -7.69 -14.32 -6.59
CA ALA A 225 -7.24 -13.06 -7.19
C ALA A 225 -8.42 -12.27 -7.78
N GLN A 226 -9.27 -12.90 -8.59
CA GLN A 226 -10.47 -12.27 -9.16
C GLN A 226 -11.43 -11.78 -8.07
N PHE A 227 -11.59 -12.54 -6.98
CA PHE A 227 -12.45 -12.16 -5.87
C PHE A 227 -11.94 -10.90 -5.17
N LEU A 228 -10.65 -10.86 -4.80
CA LEU A 228 -10.07 -9.72 -4.09
C LEU A 228 -9.88 -8.50 -5.00
N LEU A 229 -9.70 -8.69 -6.32
CA LEU A 229 -9.67 -7.57 -7.25
C LEU A 229 -11.08 -7.01 -7.52
N ALA A 230 -12.01 -7.88 -7.93
CA ALA A 230 -13.20 -7.44 -8.66
C ALA A 230 -14.55 -7.90 -8.08
N ASN A 231 -14.59 -8.54 -6.90
CA ASN A 231 -15.87 -8.86 -6.28
C ASN A 231 -16.58 -7.58 -5.79
N GLY A 232 -17.76 -7.27 -6.35
CA GLY A 232 -18.51 -6.04 -6.03
C GLY A 232 -19.19 -6.02 -4.65
N SER A 233 -19.03 -7.03 -3.81
CA SER A 233 -19.71 -7.14 -2.51
C SER A 233 -18.77 -7.30 -1.32
N HIS A 234 -17.49 -7.62 -1.55
CA HIS A 234 -16.51 -7.72 -0.47
C HIS A 234 -15.94 -6.34 -0.11
N PRO A 235 -16.05 -5.86 1.16
CA PRO A 235 -15.65 -4.49 1.52
C PRO A 235 -14.17 -4.14 1.33
N ARG A 236 -13.32 -5.16 1.17
CA ARG A 236 -11.88 -5.01 0.91
C ARG A 236 -11.50 -5.34 -0.53
N SER A 237 -12.43 -5.71 -1.40
CA SER A 237 -12.05 -5.85 -2.80
C SER A 237 -11.60 -4.51 -3.37
N VAL A 238 -10.61 -4.54 -4.26
CA VAL A 238 -10.04 -3.31 -4.82
C VAL A 238 -11.12 -2.52 -5.56
N ILE A 239 -11.99 -3.19 -6.33
CA ILE A 239 -13.08 -2.54 -7.06
C ILE A 239 -14.08 -1.85 -6.14
N VAL A 240 -14.43 -2.43 -4.98
CA VAL A 240 -15.37 -1.80 -4.04
C VAL A 240 -14.75 -0.53 -3.46
N CYS A 241 -13.45 -0.56 -3.15
CA CYS A 241 -12.73 0.61 -2.65
C CYS A 241 -12.67 1.71 -3.72
N VAL A 242 -12.35 1.37 -4.96
CA VAL A 242 -12.25 2.33 -6.08
C VAL A 242 -13.62 2.92 -6.45
N ASN A 243 -14.67 2.11 -6.57
CA ASN A 243 -16.03 2.61 -6.79
C ASN A 243 -16.48 3.55 -5.67
N GLN A 244 -16.09 3.25 -4.43
CA GLN A 244 -16.39 4.12 -3.29
C GLN A 244 -15.59 5.43 -3.36
N ILE A 245 -14.34 5.40 -3.81
CA ILE A 245 -13.54 6.61 -4.09
C ILE A 245 -14.23 7.47 -5.14
N GLU A 246 -14.59 6.89 -6.30
CA GLU A 246 -15.30 7.61 -7.37
C GLU A 246 -16.58 8.25 -6.88
N ARG A 247 -17.38 7.52 -6.08
CA ARG A 247 -18.61 8.08 -5.50
C ARG A 247 -18.34 9.27 -4.58
N LEU A 248 -17.31 9.16 -3.72
CA LEU A 248 -16.96 10.24 -2.78
C LEU A 248 -16.44 11.48 -3.51
N LEU A 249 -15.64 11.29 -4.56
CA LEU A 249 -15.18 12.39 -5.42
C LEU A 249 -16.36 13.05 -6.11
N HIS A 250 -17.28 12.27 -6.68
CA HIS A 250 -18.51 12.79 -7.23
C HIS A 250 -19.32 13.60 -6.21
N GLU A 251 -19.52 13.08 -4.99
CA GLU A 251 -20.21 13.78 -3.89
C GLU A 251 -19.51 15.10 -3.52
N LEU A 252 -18.18 15.13 -3.44
CA LEU A 252 -17.42 16.37 -3.20
C LEU A 252 -17.64 17.40 -4.30
N ARG A 253 -17.70 16.97 -5.56
CA ARG A 253 -17.93 17.85 -6.71
C ARG A 253 -19.37 18.38 -6.75
N THR A 254 -20.36 17.50 -6.69
CA THR A 254 -21.76 17.84 -6.97
C THR A 254 -22.55 18.20 -5.72
N GLY A 255 -22.27 17.54 -4.59
CA GLY A 255 -22.94 17.80 -3.32
C GLY A 255 -22.37 19.00 -2.58
N PHE A 256 -21.05 19.20 -2.64
CA PHE A 256 -20.36 20.26 -1.89
C PHE A 256 -19.72 21.35 -2.78
N GLY A 257 -19.77 21.19 -4.11
CA GLY A 257 -19.29 22.22 -5.04
C GLY A 257 -17.77 22.39 -5.07
N LEU A 258 -17.00 21.40 -4.61
CA LEU A 258 -15.54 21.47 -4.62
C LEU A 258 -15.00 21.44 -6.05
N ARG A 259 -14.06 22.34 -6.34
CA ARG A 259 -13.36 22.42 -7.63
C ARG A 259 -12.11 21.53 -7.60
N GLY A 260 -11.55 21.22 -8.77
CA GLY A 260 -10.31 20.44 -8.89
C GLY A 260 -10.48 18.92 -8.80
N VAL A 261 -11.71 18.42 -8.62
CA VAL A 261 -12.01 16.98 -8.50
C VAL A 261 -11.75 16.20 -9.81
N ASN A 262 -11.89 16.84 -10.98
CA ASN A 262 -11.97 16.15 -12.27
C ASN A 262 -10.79 15.22 -12.58
N LYS A 263 -9.54 15.64 -12.28
CA LYS A 263 -8.36 14.80 -12.53
C LYS A 263 -8.34 13.55 -11.64
N ALA A 264 -8.68 13.72 -10.36
CA ALA A 264 -8.78 12.60 -9.43
C ALA A 264 -9.91 11.64 -9.81
N GLN A 265 -11.04 12.18 -10.27
CA GLN A 265 -12.18 11.41 -10.77
C GLN A 265 -11.79 10.55 -11.97
N GLU A 266 -11.18 11.16 -12.99
CA GLU A 266 -10.73 10.46 -14.21
C GLU A 266 -9.73 9.33 -13.88
N LYS A 267 -8.77 9.58 -12.99
CA LYS A 267 -7.83 8.55 -12.53
C LYS A 267 -8.53 7.38 -11.82
N ALA A 268 -9.51 7.68 -10.98
CA ALA A 268 -10.27 6.65 -10.28
C ALA A 268 -11.07 5.79 -11.26
N GLU A 269 -11.72 6.40 -12.26
CA GLU A 269 -12.47 5.72 -13.32
C GLU A 269 -11.56 4.77 -14.14
N ILE A 270 -10.40 5.26 -14.60
CA ILE A 270 -9.42 4.44 -15.35
C ILE A 270 -8.94 3.26 -14.51
N LEU A 271 -8.69 3.48 -13.21
CA LEU A 271 -8.28 2.42 -12.30
C LEU A 271 -9.40 1.38 -12.13
N GLY A 272 -10.66 1.81 -12.02
CA GLY A 272 -11.83 0.95 -11.97
C GLY A 272 -11.94 0.04 -13.20
N GLU A 273 -11.75 0.60 -14.40
CA GLU A 273 -11.74 -0.15 -15.66
C GLU A 273 -10.65 -1.23 -15.69
N LEU A 274 -9.42 -0.88 -15.28
CA LEU A 274 -8.30 -1.82 -15.18
C LEU A 274 -8.64 -3.00 -14.25
N ILE A 275 -9.23 -2.73 -13.09
CA ILE A 275 -9.59 -3.75 -12.11
C ILE A 275 -10.69 -4.67 -12.64
N VAL A 276 -11.71 -4.10 -13.31
CA VAL A 276 -12.79 -4.89 -13.93
C VAL A 276 -12.24 -5.79 -15.02
N ALA A 277 -11.33 -5.29 -15.86
CA ALA A 277 -10.67 -6.09 -16.89
C ALA A 277 -9.84 -7.22 -16.28
N ALA A 278 -9.03 -6.94 -15.25
CA ALA A 278 -8.25 -7.93 -14.54
C ALA A 278 -9.12 -9.02 -13.89
N GLY A 279 -10.24 -8.63 -13.27
CA GLY A 279 -11.20 -9.55 -12.64
C GLY A 279 -11.90 -10.51 -13.59
N ARG A 280 -11.93 -10.20 -14.90
CA ARG A 280 -12.50 -11.08 -15.94
C ARG A 280 -11.46 -11.98 -16.60
N ASN A 281 -10.16 -11.75 -16.35
CA ASN A 281 -9.09 -12.50 -16.98
C ASN A 281 -8.90 -13.88 -16.31
N PRO A 282 -9.06 -15.01 -17.02
CA PRO A 282 -8.81 -16.35 -16.47
C PRO A 282 -7.34 -16.58 -16.08
N GLN A 283 -6.42 -15.87 -16.73
CA GLN A 283 -4.96 -15.93 -16.52
C GLN A 283 -4.46 -14.76 -15.66
N VAL A 284 -5.32 -14.18 -14.81
CA VAL A 284 -4.96 -13.01 -14.00
C VAL A 284 -3.72 -13.23 -13.14
N VAL A 285 -3.50 -14.46 -12.67
CA VAL A 285 -2.37 -14.83 -11.78
C VAL A 285 -1.03 -14.60 -12.46
N ASP A 286 -0.91 -14.90 -13.76
CA ASP A 286 0.33 -14.78 -14.52
C ASP A 286 0.82 -13.33 -14.65
N ARG A 287 -0.11 -12.37 -14.52
CA ARG A 287 0.16 -10.94 -14.62
C ARG A 287 -0.12 -10.19 -13.32
N LEU A 288 -0.39 -10.91 -12.23
CA LEU A 288 -0.93 -10.34 -11.00
C LEU A 288 -0.01 -9.28 -10.40
N HIS A 289 1.30 -9.57 -10.35
CA HIS A 289 2.29 -8.62 -9.85
C HIS A 289 2.30 -7.31 -10.63
N GLY A 290 2.35 -7.37 -11.98
CA GLY A 290 2.31 -6.17 -12.81
C GLY A 290 0.99 -5.39 -12.70
N ILE A 291 -0.13 -6.08 -12.46
CA ILE A 291 -1.44 -5.46 -12.21
C ILE A 291 -1.43 -4.75 -10.86
N ASN A 292 -0.96 -5.39 -9.79
CA ASN A 292 -0.91 -4.81 -8.46
C ASN A 292 0.04 -3.62 -8.39
N ASP A 293 1.21 -3.72 -9.02
CA ASP A 293 2.15 -2.61 -9.20
C ASP A 293 1.49 -1.40 -9.88
N ARG A 294 0.70 -1.66 -10.93
CA ARG A 294 -0.02 -0.60 -11.62
C ARG A 294 -1.09 0.03 -10.71
N ILE A 295 -1.86 -0.77 -10.00
CA ILE A 295 -2.85 -0.29 -9.01
C ILE A 295 -2.18 0.59 -7.96
N GLN A 296 -1.05 0.16 -7.39
CA GLN A 296 -0.33 0.93 -6.37
C GLN A 296 0.16 2.28 -6.91
N ARG A 297 0.74 2.31 -8.13
CA ARG A 297 1.15 3.56 -8.77
C ARG A 297 -0.03 4.49 -9.04
N ASP A 298 -1.12 3.98 -9.59
CA ASP A 298 -2.31 4.79 -9.89
C ASP A 298 -2.94 5.35 -8.59
N LEU A 299 -2.92 4.60 -7.48
CA LEU A 299 -3.34 5.10 -6.16
C LEU A 299 -2.42 6.17 -5.58
N ILE A 300 -1.10 6.07 -5.79
CA ILE A 300 -0.13 7.11 -5.41
C ILE A 300 -0.38 8.39 -6.20
N GLU A 301 -0.54 8.27 -7.52
CA GLU A 301 -0.86 9.41 -8.39
C GLU A 301 -2.19 10.06 -8.00
N LEU A 302 -3.23 9.26 -7.75
CA LEU A 302 -4.51 9.75 -7.23
C LEU A 302 -4.32 10.54 -5.93
N GLY A 303 -3.51 10.02 -5.00
CA GLY A 303 -3.17 10.72 -3.75
C GLY A 303 -2.49 12.07 -3.99
N SER A 304 -1.58 12.13 -4.98
CA SER A 304 -0.93 13.38 -5.39
C SER A 304 -1.90 14.38 -5.99
N GLU A 305 -2.85 13.95 -6.82
CA GLU A 305 -3.91 14.82 -7.35
C GLU A 305 -4.79 15.38 -6.23
N LEU A 306 -5.15 14.56 -5.24
CA LEU A 306 -5.89 15.04 -4.06
C LEU A 306 -5.07 16.04 -3.22
N GLY A 307 -3.78 15.78 -3.06
CA GLY A 307 -2.85 16.67 -2.37
C GLY A 307 -2.80 18.06 -2.99
N GLN A 308 -2.67 18.12 -4.31
CA GLN A 308 -2.68 19.38 -5.07
C GLN A 308 -4.05 20.07 -5.04
N ALA A 309 -5.13 19.31 -5.26
CA ALA A 309 -6.47 19.87 -5.38
C ALA A 309 -7.03 20.39 -4.04
N PHE A 310 -6.76 19.70 -2.94
CA PHE A 310 -7.46 19.94 -1.67
C PHE A 310 -6.55 20.26 -0.48
N PHE A 311 -5.29 19.83 -0.50
CA PHE A 311 -4.39 19.96 0.65
C PHE A 311 -3.33 21.07 0.47
N GLY A 312 -3.26 21.66 -0.72
CA GLY A 312 -2.30 22.74 -1.02
C GLY A 312 -0.88 22.24 -1.25
N HIS A 313 -0.70 20.97 -1.63
CA HIS A 313 0.60 20.45 -2.02
C HIS A 313 1.06 21.10 -3.33
N PRO A 314 2.37 21.37 -3.50
CA PRO A 314 2.89 21.83 -4.77
C PRO A 314 2.66 20.77 -5.86
N PRO A 315 2.51 21.16 -7.14
CA PRO A 315 2.53 20.19 -8.22
C PRO A 315 3.85 19.42 -8.18
N PRO A 316 3.85 18.11 -8.47
CA PRO A 316 5.07 17.32 -8.50
C PRO A 316 6.06 18.00 -9.45
N SER A 317 7.19 18.46 -8.91
CA SER A 317 8.28 19.01 -9.69
C SER A 317 8.68 17.99 -10.75
N GLY A 318 8.51 18.33 -12.02
CA GLY A 318 8.65 17.41 -13.13
C GLY A 318 10.01 16.72 -13.15
N GLN A 319 10.05 15.45 -12.75
CA GLN A 319 11.10 14.51 -13.10
C GLN A 319 10.61 13.55 -14.18
N PHE A 320 10.03 14.09 -15.26
CA PHE A 320 9.87 13.38 -16.53
C PHE A 320 9.91 14.40 -17.68
N GLN A 321 11.04 15.10 -17.83
CA GLN A 321 11.42 15.71 -19.10
C GLN A 321 12.81 15.22 -19.50
N SER A 322 12.80 14.28 -20.46
CA SER A 322 13.81 14.06 -21.50
C SER A 322 15.27 13.84 -21.08
N GLN A 323 15.61 12.58 -20.74
CA GLN A 323 16.96 12.02 -20.98
C GLN A 323 17.07 11.36 -22.38
N SER A 324 16.30 11.84 -23.35
CA SER A 324 16.32 11.34 -24.74
C SER A 324 16.95 12.30 -25.75
N GLN A 325 17.59 13.39 -25.30
CA GLN A 325 18.20 14.38 -26.20
C GLN A 325 19.70 14.66 -25.95
N SER A 326 20.34 13.98 -25.00
CA SER A 326 21.80 14.11 -24.78
C SER A 326 22.66 13.06 -25.50
N LEU A 327 22.05 12.09 -26.21
CA LEU A 327 22.78 11.03 -26.94
C LEU A 327 22.86 11.25 -28.47
N SER A 328 22.25 12.32 -29.00
CA SER A 328 22.33 12.65 -30.45
C SER A 328 23.28 13.81 -30.78
N GLN A 329 23.87 14.49 -29.79
CA GLN A 329 24.82 15.60 -30.03
C GLN A 329 26.29 15.26 -29.77
N SER A 330 26.62 14.07 -29.27
CA SER A 330 28.02 13.66 -29.02
C SER A 330 28.66 12.83 -30.15
N GLN A 331 27.98 12.62 -31.29
CA GLN A 331 28.53 11.90 -32.46
C GLN A 331 28.74 12.78 -33.71
N SER A 332 28.62 14.11 -33.61
CA SER A 332 28.77 15.03 -34.77
C SER A 332 30.07 15.86 -34.76
N SER A 333 30.97 15.70 -33.79
CA SER A 333 32.19 16.52 -33.69
C SER A 333 33.47 15.69 -33.64
N ALA A 334 33.72 14.92 -34.71
CA ALA A 334 35.05 14.42 -35.05
C ALA A 334 35.11 14.01 -36.53
N ALA A 335 35.24 14.99 -37.43
CA ALA A 335 35.78 14.77 -38.77
C ALA A 335 37.13 15.51 -38.85
N PRO A 336 38.23 14.85 -39.27
CA PRO A 336 39.54 15.47 -39.37
C PRO A 336 39.67 16.27 -40.66
N ASN A 337 40.42 17.38 -40.56
CA ASN A 337 40.69 18.34 -41.61
C ASN A 337 41.83 17.81 -42.51
N ASP A 338 41.55 17.66 -43.81
CA ASP A 338 42.54 17.34 -44.84
C ASP A 338 43.45 18.55 -45.13
N GLY A 339 44.76 18.31 -45.16
CA GLY A 339 45.78 19.25 -45.62
C GLY A 339 46.89 18.49 -46.36
N ALA A 340 47.20 18.96 -47.57
CA ALA A 340 47.73 18.19 -48.69
C ALA A 340 49.27 18.16 -48.86
N SER A 341 49.72 17.09 -49.56
CA SER A 341 50.85 16.98 -50.54
C SER A 341 52.31 16.92 -50.03
N PRO A 342 53.30 16.38 -50.82
CA PRO A 342 53.29 15.47 -51.98
C PRO A 342 54.31 14.27 -51.86
N PRO A 343 54.52 13.40 -52.88
CA PRO A 343 55.27 12.14 -52.75
C PRO A 343 56.74 12.22 -53.18
N SER A 344 57.57 11.30 -52.68
CA SER A 344 58.93 11.04 -53.19
C SER A 344 59.32 9.57 -53.07
N ASN A 345 59.82 9.02 -54.19
CA ASN A 345 60.51 7.73 -54.46
C ASN A 345 61.42 7.24 -53.31
N ASP A 346 61.73 5.95 -53.11
CA ASP A 346 62.36 4.98 -54.04
C ASP A 346 62.39 3.55 -53.39
N PRO A 347 62.79 2.47 -54.11
CA PRO A 347 62.46 1.06 -53.84
C PRO A 347 63.63 0.24 -53.22
N SER A 348 63.44 -1.10 -53.15
CA SER A 348 64.33 -2.21 -52.72
C SER A 348 63.90 -2.80 -51.36
N ARG A 349 63.82 -4.11 -51.07
CA ARG A 349 64.46 -5.36 -51.55
C ARG A 349 63.59 -6.55 -51.03
N SER A 350 63.16 -7.50 -51.86
CA SER A 350 63.66 -8.89 -52.01
C SER A 350 63.55 -9.86 -50.80
N ASP A 351 62.83 -10.95 -51.07
CA ASP A 351 63.06 -12.36 -50.67
C ASP A 351 63.01 -12.78 -49.19
N THR A 352 61.95 -13.50 -48.79
CA THR A 352 61.95 -14.98 -48.62
C THR A 352 60.55 -15.50 -48.30
#